data_AF-A0A931R5C4-F1
#
_entry.id   AF-A0A931R5C4-F1
#
_cell.length_a   1.000
_cell.length_b   1.000
_cell.length_c   1.000
_cell.angle_alpha   90.00
_cell.angle_beta   90.00
_cell.angle_gamma   90.00
#
_symmetry.space_group_name_H-M   'P 1'
#
loop_
_entity.id
_entity.type
_entity.pdbx_description
1 polymer ?
#
loop_
_entity_poly.entity_id
_entity_poly.type
_entity_poly.pdbx_seq_one_letter_code
_entity_poly.pdbx_strand_id
1 'polypeptide(L)'
;MAYADLREYVAALEKKGKLKRIKKEVDKDWELAAVCRQLFKKIPPQKRPALIFENIKGFSIPVVAGVLGASREIYAIGLEADSVEAINRKWDHALGHPIAPRMVKEAPCKENILHGKDVDITKLPIPIWTVGQDPGPFFTSPYVITKDPETGVRNIGTYRMEVKGPNKTGFLIGKHQDASWHLRKNNALNKPTPVAVVIGADPSIGYVSVSKMSEALDEFAVAGALRGAPVDLVPCETVPLEVPATAEIVLEGEIPPNALEHEGPFGEYTGYMGPAGNEPFFNIKCMTFRNKPLYQAFISQMPPSESSCIRGVGREWPLFKHLKDTLHIPIRDVRLKEAGGSGAFLVISLKKQFEGQVKQLMYGAWSLRTGFGKITVVVDDDVDVWDDFAVDWALSWHVRPDRDIHIETNVQAVGLDPSQAPASVPQHHPSRYIGSRVAIDATRKHEYPALSLPPKEHLDIVASRWKEYGIED
;
A
#
# COMPACT_ATOMS: atom_id res chain seq x y z
N MET A 1 -7.31 -14.42 -17.97
CA MET A 1 -6.74 -15.71 -17.53
C MET A 1 -5.64 -15.29 -16.59
N ALA A 2 -5.64 -15.84 -15.37
CA ALA A 2 -4.68 -15.49 -14.33
C ALA A 2 -3.27 -15.32 -14.89
N TYR A 3 -2.58 -14.21 -14.60
CA TYR A 3 -1.15 -14.11 -14.90
C TYR A 3 -0.42 -15.27 -14.23
N ALA A 4 0.47 -15.96 -14.94
CA ALA A 4 1.23 -17.07 -14.38
C ALA A 4 2.19 -16.61 -13.27
N ASP A 5 2.79 -15.43 -13.44
CA ASP A 5 3.79 -14.87 -12.53
C ASP A 5 3.98 -13.35 -12.72
N LEU A 6 4.95 -12.77 -11.99
CA LEU A 6 5.34 -11.36 -12.11
C LEU A 6 5.80 -11.00 -13.54
N ARG A 7 6.45 -11.91 -14.26
CA ARG A 7 7.03 -11.64 -15.58
C ARG A 7 5.93 -11.47 -16.63
N GLU A 8 4.92 -12.33 -16.60
CA GLU A 8 3.74 -12.19 -17.47
C GLU A 8 2.98 -10.90 -17.15
N TYR A 9 2.81 -10.56 -15.86
CA TYR A 9 2.18 -9.32 -15.45
C TYR A 9 2.94 -8.08 -15.96
N VAL A 10 4.27 -8.05 -15.81
CA VAL A 10 5.10 -6.95 -16.32
C VAL A 10 4.97 -6.81 -17.84
N ALA A 11 4.91 -7.92 -18.59
CA ALA A 11 4.67 -7.90 -20.02
C ALA A 11 3.26 -7.38 -20.37
N ALA A 12 2.24 -7.69 -19.57
CA ALA A 12 0.90 -7.15 -19.74
C ALA A 12 0.84 -5.63 -19.52
N LEU A 13 1.56 -5.11 -18.52
CA LEU A 13 1.71 -3.67 -18.31
C LEU A 13 2.37 -2.99 -19.52
N GLU A 14 3.43 -3.59 -20.08
CA GLU A 14 4.09 -3.07 -21.28
C GLU A 14 3.15 -3.02 -22.49
N LYS A 15 2.41 -4.10 -22.75
CA LYS A 15 1.43 -4.17 -23.84
C LYS A 15 0.33 -3.10 -23.72
N LYS A 16 -0.02 -2.72 -22.50
CA LYS A 16 -1.00 -1.66 -22.21
C LYS A 16 -0.39 -0.25 -22.13
N GLY A 17 0.90 -0.08 -22.42
CA GLY A 17 1.59 1.21 -22.32
C GLY A 17 1.75 1.73 -20.89
N LYS A 18 1.63 0.84 -19.89
CA LYS A 18 1.75 1.13 -18.45
C LYS A 18 3.06 0.70 -17.84
N LEU A 19 4.03 0.27 -18.65
CA LEU A 19 5.40 0.02 -18.22
C LEU A 19 6.36 0.89 -19.04
N LYS A 20 7.36 1.46 -18.37
CA LYS A 20 8.50 2.11 -19.03
C LYS A 20 9.80 1.36 -18.74
N ARG A 21 10.45 0.90 -19.80
CA ARG A 21 11.81 0.36 -19.75
C ARG A 21 12.86 1.47 -19.67
N ILE A 22 13.70 1.40 -18.64
CA ILE A 22 14.85 2.29 -18.43
C ILE A 22 16.12 1.52 -18.80
N LYS A 23 16.60 1.80 -20.02
CA LYS A 23 17.82 1.19 -20.59
C LYS A 23 19.12 1.83 -20.10
N LYS A 24 19.02 3.09 -19.65
CA LYS A 24 20.17 3.83 -19.10
C LYS A 24 20.65 3.08 -17.85
N GLU A 25 21.97 2.95 -17.70
CA GLU A 25 22.56 2.50 -16.44
C GLU A 25 22.13 3.45 -15.31
N VAL A 26 21.65 2.88 -14.20
CA VAL A 26 21.27 3.63 -13.00
C VAL A 26 21.99 3.10 -11.77
N ASP A 27 22.30 4.02 -10.87
CA ASP A 27 22.83 3.67 -9.54
C ASP A 27 21.69 3.37 -8.57
N LYS A 28 21.72 2.19 -7.93
CA LYS A 28 20.70 1.77 -6.95
C LYS A 28 20.74 2.59 -5.65
N ASP A 29 21.88 3.21 -5.34
CA ASP A 29 22.11 3.86 -4.05
C ASP A 29 21.65 5.32 -4.05
N TRP A 30 21.27 5.89 -5.20
CA TRP A 30 20.69 7.23 -5.25
C TRP A 30 19.79 7.51 -6.48
N GLU A 31 20.17 7.02 -7.67
CA GLU A 31 19.53 7.43 -8.93
C GLU A 31 18.16 6.77 -9.10
N LEU A 32 18.03 5.49 -8.73
CA LEU A 32 16.78 4.74 -8.84
C LEU A 32 15.63 5.43 -8.07
N ALA A 33 15.86 5.76 -6.80
CA ALA A 33 14.88 6.45 -5.98
C ALA A 33 14.56 7.86 -6.51
N ALA A 34 15.57 8.59 -7.00
CA ALA A 34 15.39 9.90 -7.60
C ALA A 34 14.55 9.86 -8.89
N VAL A 35 14.77 8.86 -9.77
CA VAL A 35 13.96 8.65 -10.98
C VAL A 35 12.51 8.37 -10.60
N CYS A 36 12.27 7.46 -9.66
CA CYS A 36 10.93 7.17 -9.13
C CYS A 36 10.25 8.45 -8.60
N ARG A 37 10.97 9.28 -7.82
CA ARG A 37 10.39 10.53 -7.30
C ARG A 37 10.07 11.54 -8.39
N GLN A 38 10.95 11.71 -9.37
CA GLN A 38 10.71 12.61 -10.50
C GLN A 38 9.51 12.15 -11.34
N LEU A 39 9.33 10.83 -11.52
CA LEU A 39 8.17 10.27 -12.19
C LEU A 39 6.85 10.69 -11.51
N PHE A 40 6.75 10.49 -10.20
CA PHE A 40 5.54 10.84 -9.43
C PHE A 40 5.27 12.34 -9.37
N LYS A 41 6.31 13.18 -9.49
CA LYS A 41 6.19 14.64 -9.55
C LYS A 41 5.77 15.15 -10.93
N LYS A 42 6.31 14.58 -12.00
CA LYS A 42 6.17 15.12 -13.37
C LYS A 42 5.01 14.51 -14.14
N ILE A 43 4.67 13.26 -13.88
CA ILE A 43 3.65 12.52 -14.65
C ILE A 43 2.34 12.46 -13.85
N PRO A 44 1.24 12.97 -14.41
CA PRO A 44 -0.08 12.89 -13.79
C PRO A 44 -0.46 11.44 -13.45
N PRO A 45 -1.21 11.21 -12.34
CA PRO A 45 -1.55 9.86 -11.88
C PRO A 45 -2.12 8.93 -12.96
N GLN A 46 -2.98 9.44 -13.85
CA GLN A 46 -3.66 8.65 -14.89
C GLN A 46 -2.69 8.18 -15.97
N LYS A 47 -1.64 8.95 -16.26
CA LYS A 47 -0.63 8.64 -17.28
C LYS A 47 0.61 7.96 -16.70
N ARG A 48 0.65 7.70 -15.38
CA ARG A 48 1.86 7.20 -14.70
C ARG A 48 2.13 5.72 -15.01
N PRO A 49 3.30 5.37 -15.56
CA PRO A 49 3.71 3.99 -15.79
C PRO A 49 4.39 3.39 -14.55
N ALA A 50 4.45 2.07 -14.48
CA ALA A 50 5.45 1.35 -13.71
C ALA A 50 6.82 1.43 -14.41
N LEU A 51 7.90 1.16 -13.67
CA LEU A 51 9.26 1.19 -14.20
C LEU A 51 9.90 -0.19 -14.15
N ILE A 52 10.69 -0.50 -15.18
CA ILE A 52 11.70 -1.56 -15.13
C ILE A 52 13.06 -0.96 -15.47
N PHE A 53 13.99 -1.07 -14.53
CA PHE A 53 15.38 -0.65 -14.67
C PHE A 53 16.20 -1.86 -15.12
N GLU A 54 16.65 -1.84 -16.36
CA GLU A 54 17.28 -3.01 -17.00
C GLU A 54 18.78 -3.10 -16.71
N ASN A 55 19.41 -1.96 -16.44
CA ASN A 55 20.84 -1.87 -16.16
C ASN A 55 21.08 -1.15 -14.82
N ILE A 56 21.36 -1.93 -13.78
CA ILE A 56 21.75 -1.42 -12.47
C ILE A 56 23.26 -1.53 -12.35
N LYS A 57 23.94 -0.43 -12.06
CA LYS A 57 25.41 -0.38 -11.95
C LYS A 57 25.93 -1.44 -10.97
N GLY A 58 26.71 -2.40 -11.48
CA GLY A 58 27.32 -3.47 -10.68
C GLY A 58 26.42 -4.69 -10.42
N PHE A 59 25.22 -4.75 -10.99
CA PHE A 59 24.27 -5.85 -10.80
C PHE A 59 23.70 -6.35 -12.14
N SER A 60 23.44 -7.65 -12.23
CA SER A 60 22.83 -8.28 -13.42
C SER A 60 21.30 -8.45 -13.31
N ILE A 61 20.73 -8.11 -12.15
CA ILE A 61 19.32 -8.31 -11.81
C ILE A 61 18.56 -7.01 -12.11
N PRO A 62 17.56 -7.01 -13.00
CA PRO A 62 16.71 -5.85 -13.21
C PRO A 62 15.84 -5.53 -12.00
N VAL A 63 15.51 -4.25 -11.81
CA VAL A 63 14.61 -3.79 -10.74
C VAL A 63 13.29 -3.32 -11.34
N VAL A 64 12.16 -3.78 -10.79
CA VAL A 64 10.83 -3.26 -11.11
C VAL A 64 10.26 -2.48 -9.93
N ALA A 65 9.61 -1.35 -10.20
CA ALA A 65 9.01 -0.48 -9.17
C ALA A 65 7.73 0.17 -9.69
N GLY A 66 6.77 0.46 -8.81
CA GLY A 66 5.49 1.04 -9.24
C GLY A 66 4.52 0.02 -9.86
N VAL A 67 4.85 -1.28 -9.84
CA VAL A 67 4.12 -2.33 -10.53
C VAL A 67 2.79 -2.67 -9.89
N LEU A 68 2.53 -2.33 -8.63
CA LEU A 68 1.24 -2.60 -8.00
C LEU A 68 0.31 -1.38 -8.00
N GLY A 69 0.89 -0.18 -7.95
CA GLY A 69 0.10 1.02 -7.69
C GLY A 69 0.75 2.34 -8.08
N ALA A 70 1.57 2.39 -9.14
CA ALA A 70 1.94 3.70 -9.69
C ALA A 70 0.71 4.49 -10.19
N SER A 71 -0.39 3.79 -10.54
CA SER A 71 -1.71 4.37 -10.79
C SER A 71 -2.82 3.38 -10.43
N ARG A 72 -4.06 3.86 -10.27
CA ARG A 72 -5.23 2.98 -10.08
C ARG A 72 -5.48 2.07 -11.30
N GLU A 73 -5.07 2.50 -12.49
CA GLU A 73 -5.17 1.67 -13.69
C GLU A 73 -4.18 0.50 -13.66
N ILE A 74 -2.94 0.72 -13.19
CA ILE A 74 -2.00 -0.38 -12.93
C ILE A 74 -2.58 -1.35 -11.91
N TYR A 75 -3.20 -0.84 -10.85
CA TYR A 75 -3.91 -1.67 -9.88
C TYR A 75 -5.02 -2.52 -10.52
N ALA A 76 -5.86 -1.92 -11.36
CA ALA A 76 -6.91 -2.63 -12.09
C ALA A 76 -6.33 -3.72 -13.02
N ILE A 77 -5.23 -3.42 -13.73
CA ILE A 77 -4.55 -4.40 -14.59
C ILE A 77 -4.00 -5.56 -13.77
N GLY A 78 -3.41 -5.31 -12.61
CA GLY A 78 -2.89 -6.33 -11.70
C GLY A 78 -3.96 -7.27 -11.13
N LEU A 79 -5.20 -6.81 -11.01
CA LEU A 79 -6.35 -7.63 -10.61
C LEU A 79 -7.13 -8.24 -11.79
N GLU A 80 -6.67 -8.01 -13.02
CA GLU A 80 -7.43 -8.32 -14.23
C GLU A 80 -8.88 -7.81 -14.14
N ALA A 81 -9.03 -6.58 -13.63
CA ALA A 81 -10.30 -5.87 -13.59
C ALA A 81 -10.52 -5.14 -14.93
N ASP A 82 -11.78 -5.11 -15.39
CA ASP A 82 -12.13 -4.47 -16.66
C ASP A 82 -11.96 -2.94 -16.62
N SER A 83 -12.04 -2.35 -15.43
CA SER A 83 -11.87 -0.92 -15.19
C SER A 83 -11.44 -0.62 -13.74
N VAL A 84 -11.12 0.64 -13.45
CA VAL A 84 -10.81 1.10 -12.09
C VAL A 84 -12.01 0.95 -11.15
N GLU A 85 -13.22 1.18 -11.67
CA GLU A 85 -14.47 1.07 -10.92
C GLU A 85 -14.78 -0.40 -10.56
N ALA A 86 -14.27 -1.35 -11.36
CA ALA A 86 -14.45 -2.78 -11.12
C ALA A 86 -13.54 -3.35 -10.02
N ILE A 87 -12.51 -2.61 -9.56
CA ILE A 87 -11.57 -3.06 -8.51
C ILE A 87 -12.33 -3.49 -7.24
N ASN A 88 -13.29 -2.69 -6.80
CA ASN A 88 -14.01 -2.94 -5.56
C ASN A 88 -14.84 -4.23 -5.63
N ARG A 89 -15.47 -4.49 -6.79
CA ARG A 89 -16.23 -5.73 -7.02
C ARG A 89 -15.35 -6.97 -6.99
N LYS A 90 -14.13 -6.88 -7.54
CA LYS A 90 -13.14 -7.98 -7.49
C LYS A 90 -12.77 -8.31 -6.04
N TRP A 91 -12.49 -7.28 -5.23
CA TRP A 91 -12.19 -7.46 -3.81
C TRP A 91 -13.36 -8.07 -3.03
N ASP A 92 -14.58 -7.57 -3.21
CA ASP A 92 -15.75 -8.12 -2.53
C ASP A 92 -15.99 -9.58 -2.88
N HIS A 93 -15.89 -9.92 -4.16
CA HIS A 93 -16.00 -11.30 -4.61
C HIS A 93 -14.92 -12.17 -3.96
N ALA A 94 -13.66 -11.74 -3.98
CA ALA A 94 -12.54 -12.53 -3.47
C ALA A 94 -12.59 -12.76 -1.95
N LEU A 95 -13.05 -11.77 -1.18
CA LEU A 95 -13.23 -11.90 0.27
C LEU A 95 -14.37 -12.85 0.63
N GLY A 96 -15.42 -12.93 -0.21
CA GLY A 96 -16.55 -13.85 -0.01
C GLY A 96 -16.35 -15.25 -0.58
N HIS A 97 -15.45 -15.42 -1.55
CA HIS A 97 -15.24 -16.66 -2.29
C HIS A 97 -13.75 -17.01 -2.44
N PRO A 98 -13.02 -17.19 -1.32
CA PRO A 98 -11.59 -17.51 -1.36
C PRO A 98 -11.36 -18.85 -2.08
N ILE A 99 -10.29 -18.92 -2.88
CA ILE A 99 -9.89 -20.13 -3.62
C ILE A 99 -8.62 -20.68 -2.99
N ALA A 100 -8.72 -21.81 -2.30
CA ALA A 100 -7.59 -22.41 -1.59
C ALA A 100 -6.35 -22.59 -2.48
N PRO A 101 -5.13 -22.36 -1.95
CA PRO A 101 -3.90 -22.58 -2.69
C PRO A 101 -3.69 -24.08 -2.97
N ARG A 102 -2.82 -24.38 -3.95
CA ARG A 102 -2.49 -25.74 -4.38
C ARG A 102 -1.01 -26.02 -4.17
N MET A 103 -0.68 -27.15 -3.56
CA MET A 103 0.72 -27.60 -3.46
C MET A 103 1.19 -28.18 -4.80
N VAL A 104 2.38 -27.79 -5.23
CA VAL A 104 3.00 -28.27 -6.48
C VAL A 104 4.42 -28.79 -6.25
N LYS A 105 4.93 -29.56 -7.22
CA LYS A 105 6.31 -30.07 -7.22
C LYS A 105 7.27 -29.19 -8.01
N GLU A 106 6.83 -28.74 -9.17
CA GLU A 106 7.59 -27.84 -10.03
C GLU A 106 7.53 -26.42 -9.47
N ALA A 107 8.69 -25.84 -9.17
CA ALA A 107 8.78 -24.53 -8.57
C ALA A 107 9.98 -23.76 -9.15
N PRO A 108 9.73 -22.87 -10.14
CA PRO A 108 10.79 -22.02 -10.70
C PRO A 108 11.59 -21.26 -9.64
N CYS A 109 10.99 -20.89 -8.51
CA CYS A 109 11.69 -20.21 -7.41
C CYS A 109 12.87 -21.02 -6.85
N LYS A 110 12.95 -22.34 -7.12
CA LYS A 110 14.00 -23.25 -6.67
C LYS A 110 15.04 -23.59 -7.74
N GLU A 111 15.07 -22.88 -8.87
CA GLU A 111 16.08 -23.08 -9.92
C GLU A 111 17.52 -22.89 -9.42
N ASN A 112 17.71 -22.00 -8.43
CA ASN A 112 18.97 -21.80 -7.73
C ASN A 112 18.71 -21.82 -6.22
N ILE A 113 19.57 -22.49 -5.46
CA ILE A 113 19.43 -22.64 -4.00
C ILE A 113 20.80 -22.39 -3.36
N LEU A 114 20.86 -21.45 -2.41
CA LEU A 114 22.05 -21.12 -1.63
C LEU A 114 21.75 -21.34 -0.15
N HIS A 115 22.66 -22.02 0.56
CA HIS A 115 22.51 -22.33 1.99
C HIS A 115 23.62 -21.72 2.84
N GLY A 116 23.29 -21.37 4.08
CA GLY A 116 24.24 -20.99 5.11
C GLY A 116 25.18 -19.87 4.66
N LYS A 117 26.48 -20.16 4.60
CA LYS A 117 27.52 -19.18 4.25
C LYS A 117 27.50 -18.71 2.78
N ASP A 118 26.83 -19.45 1.91
CA ASP A 118 26.75 -19.12 0.48
C ASP A 118 25.64 -18.08 0.21
N VAL A 119 24.77 -17.82 1.20
CA VAL A 119 23.78 -16.76 1.14
C VAL A 119 24.46 -15.39 1.25
N ASP A 120 24.25 -14.56 0.23
CA ASP A 120 24.69 -13.18 0.22
C ASP A 120 23.66 -12.27 -0.46
N ILE A 121 22.81 -11.62 0.34
CA ILE A 121 21.79 -10.68 -0.13
C ILE A 121 22.39 -9.36 -0.62
N THR A 122 23.65 -9.05 -0.33
CA THR A 122 24.29 -7.82 -0.83
C THR A 122 24.56 -7.86 -2.33
N LYS A 123 24.45 -9.06 -2.94
CA LYS A 123 24.46 -9.27 -4.39
C LYS A 123 23.14 -8.93 -5.08
N LEU A 124 22.08 -8.59 -4.33
CA LEU A 124 20.82 -8.12 -4.88
C LEU A 124 20.86 -6.59 -5.07
N PRO A 125 20.18 -6.04 -6.09
CA PRO A 125 20.15 -4.61 -6.39
C PRO A 125 19.20 -3.85 -5.45
N ILE A 126 19.36 -4.02 -4.14
CA ILE A 126 18.51 -3.44 -3.10
C ILE A 126 18.74 -1.92 -3.05
N PRO A 127 17.71 -1.09 -3.31
CA PRO A 127 17.89 0.36 -3.38
C PRO A 127 18.06 1.01 -2.00
N ILE A 128 18.71 2.17 -1.99
CA ILE A 128 18.59 3.17 -0.93
C ILE A 128 17.52 4.16 -1.37
N TRP A 129 16.52 4.43 -0.51
CA TRP A 129 15.34 5.20 -0.91
C TRP A 129 15.44 6.67 -0.50
N THR A 130 16.01 6.94 0.67
CA THR A 130 16.21 8.29 1.21
C THR A 130 17.69 8.53 1.45
N VAL A 131 18.39 8.91 0.38
CA VAL A 131 19.84 9.13 0.37
C VAL A 131 20.26 10.11 1.47
N GLY A 132 21.27 9.70 2.26
CA GLY A 132 21.80 10.50 3.36
C GLY A 132 20.95 10.50 4.63
N GLN A 133 19.83 9.76 4.66
CA GLN A 133 18.97 9.61 5.84
C GLN A 133 18.76 8.13 6.21
N ASP A 134 18.49 7.26 5.23
CA ASP A 134 18.46 5.83 5.45
C ASP A 134 19.87 5.33 5.86
N PRO A 135 20.01 4.45 6.87
CA PRO A 135 21.31 3.92 7.30
C PRO A 135 21.95 2.96 6.28
N GLY A 136 21.15 2.45 5.33
CA GLY A 136 21.57 1.51 4.31
C GLY A 136 20.42 1.12 3.37
N PRO A 137 20.61 0.08 2.53
CA PRO A 137 19.56 -0.43 1.65
C PRO A 137 18.40 -1.09 2.40
N PHE A 138 17.19 -1.02 1.84
CA PHE A 138 15.99 -1.64 2.42
C PHE A 138 15.23 -2.47 1.39
N PHE A 139 14.82 -3.68 1.79
CA PHE A 139 13.72 -4.34 1.10
C PHE A 139 12.42 -3.60 1.39
N THR A 140 11.78 -3.06 0.35
CA THR A 140 10.53 -2.30 0.48
C THR A 140 9.29 -3.04 0.01
N SER A 141 9.45 -4.07 -0.83
CA SER A 141 8.37 -4.98 -1.25
C SER A 141 8.53 -6.43 -0.75
N PRO A 142 8.96 -6.72 0.49
CA PRO A 142 8.99 -8.09 0.99
C PRO A 142 7.59 -8.58 1.34
N TYR A 143 7.20 -9.75 0.82
CA TYR A 143 6.00 -10.47 1.28
C TYR A 143 6.43 -11.50 2.30
N VAL A 144 6.25 -11.15 3.56
CA VAL A 144 6.67 -11.91 4.72
C VAL A 144 5.58 -12.88 5.10
N ILE A 145 5.94 -14.16 5.12
CA ILE A 145 5.10 -15.28 5.52
C ILE A 145 5.55 -15.74 6.90
N THR A 146 4.60 -15.84 7.82
CA THR A 146 4.77 -16.45 9.15
C THR A 146 3.55 -17.31 9.47
N LYS A 147 3.66 -18.20 10.44
CA LYS A 147 2.53 -18.95 10.99
C LYS A 147 2.42 -18.72 12.49
N ASP A 148 1.19 -18.69 12.97
CA ASP A 148 0.90 -18.77 14.39
C ASP A 148 1.44 -20.10 14.95
N PRO A 149 2.30 -20.08 15.99
CA PRO A 149 2.92 -21.30 16.51
C PRO A 149 1.95 -22.24 17.23
N GLU A 150 0.74 -21.78 17.56
CA GLU A 150 -0.29 -22.57 18.25
C GLU A 150 -1.32 -23.11 17.27
N THR A 151 -1.83 -22.26 16.36
CA THR A 151 -2.93 -22.62 15.46
C THR A 151 -2.48 -23.04 14.06
N GLY A 152 -1.24 -22.71 13.69
CA GLY A 152 -0.73 -22.92 12.33
C GLY A 152 -1.30 -21.95 11.28
N VAL A 153 -2.14 -20.98 11.70
CA VAL A 153 -2.72 -19.96 10.80
C VAL A 153 -1.60 -19.13 10.20
N ARG A 154 -1.65 -18.95 8.88
CA ARG A 154 -0.67 -18.16 8.12
C ARG A 154 -1.02 -16.67 8.18
N ASN A 155 0.01 -15.83 8.13
CA ASN A 155 -0.09 -14.41 7.78
C ASN A 155 0.86 -14.12 6.61
N ILE A 156 0.41 -13.25 5.70
CA ILE A 156 1.24 -12.63 4.66
C ILE A 156 1.21 -11.12 4.85
N GLY A 157 2.35 -10.53 5.18
CA GLY A 157 2.45 -9.09 5.44
C GLY A 157 3.61 -8.43 4.70
N THR A 158 3.53 -7.14 4.46
CA THR A 158 4.68 -6.35 3.97
C THR A 158 5.28 -5.51 5.11
N TYR A 159 6.55 -5.79 5.43
CA TYR A 159 7.32 -5.11 6.47
C TYR A 159 8.69 -4.75 5.92
N ARG A 160 9.12 -3.49 6.00
CA ARG A 160 10.45 -3.11 5.48
C ARG A 160 11.56 -3.85 6.24
N MET A 161 12.65 -4.13 5.55
CA MET A 161 13.78 -4.87 6.13
C MET A 161 15.10 -4.19 5.75
N GLU A 162 15.75 -3.55 6.71
CA GLU A 162 17.09 -2.96 6.55
C GLU A 162 18.13 -4.05 6.28
N VAL A 163 19.00 -3.87 5.29
CA VAL A 163 20.11 -4.80 5.05
C VAL A 163 21.23 -4.55 6.07
N LYS A 164 21.56 -5.56 6.86
CA LYS A 164 22.58 -5.48 7.92
C LYS A 164 23.85 -6.27 7.63
N GLY A 165 23.85 -7.05 6.54
CA GLY A 165 24.95 -7.91 6.13
C GLY A 165 24.50 -8.90 5.05
N PRO A 166 25.37 -9.87 4.70
CA PRO A 166 25.09 -10.84 3.62
C PRO A 166 23.93 -11.80 3.92
N ASN A 167 23.59 -12.02 5.19
CA ASN A 167 22.55 -12.98 5.58
C ASN A 167 21.71 -12.47 6.76
N LYS A 168 21.56 -11.15 6.89
CA LYS A 168 20.87 -10.55 8.02
C LYS A 168 20.15 -9.26 7.64
N THR A 169 18.94 -9.10 8.16
CA THR A 169 18.18 -7.86 8.00
C THR A 169 17.57 -7.39 9.33
N GLY A 170 17.28 -6.10 9.42
CA GLY A 170 16.30 -5.58 10.37
C GLY A 170 14.89 -6.07 10.03
N PHE A 171 13.96 -5.95 10.97
CA PHE A 171 12.59 -6.42 10.81
C PHE A 171 11.63 -5.58 11.64
N LEU A 172 11.27 -4.38 11.16
CA LEU A 172 10.35 -3.49 11.85
C LEU A 172 8.90 -3.93 11.61
N ILE A 173 8.21 -4.32 12.69
CA ILE A 173 6.81 -4.75 12.66
C ILE A 173 5.97 -3.86 13.57
N GLY A 174 4.86 -3.34 13.04
CA GLY A 174 3.87 -2.68 13.87
C GLY A 174 3.27 -3.63 14.93
N LYS A 175 3.02 -3.12 16.14
CA LYS A 175 2.47 -3.89 17.29
C LYS A 175 1.09 -4.52 17.06
N HIS A 176 0.38 -4.12 16.01
CA HIS A 176 -0.98 -4.59 15.68
C HIS A 176 -1.00 -5.27 14.30
N GLN A 177 0.08 -5.98 13.98
CA GLN A 177 0.22 -6.81 12.78
C GLN A 177 0.33 -8.27 13.24
N ASP A 178 -0.15 -9.20 12.42
CA ASP A 178 -0.32 -10.58 12.85
C ASP A 178 1.04 -11.27 13.04
N ALA A 179 2.04 -10.95 12.18
CA ALA A 179 3.42 -11.35 12.41
C ALA A 179 3.99 -10.91 13.78
N SER A 180 3.55 -9.76 14.32
CA SER A 180 3.92 -9.31 15.67
C SER A 180 3.24 -10.14 16.76
N TRP A 181 2.04 -10.67 16.52
CA TRP A 181 1.42 -11.64 17.43
C TRP A 181 2.13 -12.99 17.38
N HIS A 182 2.44 -13.51 16.20
CA HIS A 182 3.20 -14.75 16.04
C HIS A 182 4.56 -14.68 16.75
N LEU A 183 5.29 -13.58 16.56
CA LEU A 183 6.56 -13.33 17.22
C LEU A 183 6.41 -13.28 18.75
N ARG A 184 5.37 -12.61 19.27
CA ARG A 184 5.11 -12.56 20.72
C ARG A 184 4.84 -13.93 21.33
N LYS A 185 4.06 -14.77 20.66
CA LYS A 185 3.78 -16.15 21.10
C LYS A 185 5.07 -16.98 21.14
N ASN A 186 5.88 -16.92 20.09
CA ASN A 186 7.18 -17.61 20.04
C ASN A 186 8.18 -17.07 21.09
N ASN A 187 8.23 -15.76 21.31
CA ASN A 187 9.05 -15.13 22.34
C ASN A 187 8.68 -15.61 23.75
N ALA A 188 7.38 -15.75 24.04
CA ALA A 188 6.90 -16.29 25.31
C ALA A 188 7.31 -17.75 25.53
N LEU A 189 7.51 -18.50 24.44
CA LEU A 189 8.04 -19.87 24.46
C LEU A 189 9.57 -19.93 24.36
N ASN A 190 10.24 -18.79 24.28
CA ASN A 190 11.67 -18.66 23.98
C ASN A 190 12.11 -19.47 22.73
N LYS A 191 11.27 -19.48 21.69
CA LYS A 191 11.52 -20.16 20.41
C LYS A 191 11.75 -19.16 19.28
N PRO A 192 12.63 -19.46 18.32
CA PRO A 192 12.76 -18.63 17.13
C PRO A 192 11.45 -18.65 16.33
N THR A 193 11.14 -17.55 15.66
CA THR A 193 9.98 -17.48 14.74
C THR A 193 10.46 -17.80 13.33
N PRO A 194 9.98 -18.88 12.69
CA PRO A 194 10.27 -19.15 11.29
C PRO A 194 9.67 -18.07 10.39
N VAL A 195 10.45 -17.60 9.42
CA VAL A 195 10.03 -16.57 8.47
C VAL A 195 10.48 -16.98 7.07
N ALA A 196 9.59 -16.78 6.09
CA ALA A 196 9.92 -16.78 4.68
C ALA A 196 9.58 -15.40 4.08
N VAL A 197 10.46 -14.87 3.25
CA VAL A 197 10.31 -13.56 2.61
C VAL A 197 10.34 -13.76 1.11
N VAL A 198 9.28 -13.34 0.43
CA VAL A 198 9.18 -13.39 -1.03
C VAL A 198 9.42 -12.01 -1.61
N ILE A 199 10.35 -11.90 -2.55
CA ILE A 199 10.58 -10.70 -3.36
C ILE A 199 10.20 -11.04 -4.80
N GLY A 200 9.19 -10.35 -5.32
CA GLY A 200 8.68 -10.58 -6.67
C GLY A 200 7.76 -11.80 -6.76
N ALA A 201 6.47 -11.55 -6.94
CA ALA A 201 5.48 -12.61 -7.15
C ALA A 201 4.30 -12.09 -8.00
N ASP A 202 3.32 -12.95 -8.26
CA ASP A 202 2.03 -12.53 -8.83
C ASP A 202 1.46 -11.31 -8.07
N PRO A 203 0.93 -10.29 -8.78
CA PRO A 203 0.50 -9.04 -8.16
C PRO A 203 -0.58 -9.22 -7.09
N SER A 204 -1.44 -10.25 -7.21
CA SER A 204 -2.47 -10.57 -6.21
C SER A 204 -1.88 -10.82 -4.82
N ILE A 205 -0.69 -11.42 -4.75
CA ILE A 205 0.02 -11.70 -3.50
C ILE A 205 0.48 -10.37 -2.85
N GLY A 206 0.99 -9.45 -3.66
CA GLY A 206 1.37 -8.12 -3.17
C GLY A 206 0.18 -7.27 -2.73
N TYR A 207 -1.00 -7.47 -3.31
CA TYR A 207 -2.22 -6.78 -2.88
C TYR A 207 -2.76 -7.31 -1.56
N VAL A 208 -2.74 -8.63 -1.34
CA VAL A 208 -3.18 -9.20 -0.06
C VAL A 208 -2.19 -8.91 1.07
N SER A 209 -0.88 -8.83 0.80
CA SER A 209 0.14 -8.58 1.83
C SER A 209 0.09 -7.20 2.48
N VAL A 210 -0.62 -6.25 1.86
CA VAL A 210 -0.79 -4.86 2.35
C VAL A 210 -2.23 -4.54 2.76
N SER A 211 -3.15 -5.48 2.54
CA SER A 211 -4.57 -5.32 2.84
C SER A 211 -4.89 -5.79 4.26
N LYS A 212 -5.90 -5.17 4.88
CA LYS A 212 -6.39 -5.58 6.20
C LYS A 212 -7.60 -6.48 6.03
N MET A 213 -7.46 -7.73 6.43
CA MET A 213 -8.47 -8.78 6.29
C MET A 213 -8.72 -9.44 7.64
N SER A 214 -9.76 -10.26 7.72
CA SER A 214 -10.05 -11.06 8.90
C SER A 214 -8.98 -12.14 9.08
N GLU A 215 -8.57 -12.40 10.32
CA GLU A 215 -7.67 -13.52 10.68
C GLU A 215 -8.22 -14.90 10.28
N ALA A 216 -9.53 -15.00 10.03
CA ALA A 216 -10.15 -16.23 9.54
C ALA A 216 -9.86 -16.51 8.05
N LEU A 217 -9.35 -15.53 7.32
CA LEU A 217 -9.05 -15.65 5.89
C LEU A 217 -7.57 -15.91 5.67
N ASP A 218 -7.28 -16.91 4.83
CA ASP A 218 -5.94 -17.17 4.32
C ASP A 218 -5.66 -16.24 3.14
N GLU A 219 -4.61 -15.42 3.22
CA GLU A 219 -4.30 -14.43 2.19
C GLU A 219 -3.95 -15.05 0.84
N PHE A 220 -3.34 -16.24 0.80
CA PHE A 220 -3.15 -16.93 -0.49
C PHE A 220 -4.47 -17.41 -1.09
N ALA A 221 -5.47 -17.72 -0.26
CA ALA A 221 -6.78 -18.10 -0.76
C ALA A 221 -7.54 -16.89 -1.34
N VAL A 222 -7.43 -15.73 -0.69
CA VAL A 222 -7.96 -14.47 -1.23
C VAL A 222 -7.22 -14.06 -2.50
N ALA A 223 -5.88 -14.19 -2.55
CA ALA A 223 -5.09 -13.95 -3.75
C ALA A 223 -5.52 -14.87 -4.90
N GLY A 224 -5.78 -16.16 -4.60
CA GLY A 224 -6.31 -17.12 -5.56
C GLY A 224 -7.66 -16.70 -6.14
N ALA A 225 -8.55 -16.15 -5.31
CA ALA A 225 -9.83 -15.63 -5.76
C ALA A 225 -9.72 -14.32 -6.55
N LEU A 226 -8.80 -13.42 -6.18
CA LEU A 226 -8.53 -12.18 -6.92
C LEU A 226 -8.07 -12.46 -8.36
N ARG A 227 -7.15 -13.41 -8.54
CA ARG A 227 -6.65 -13.85 -9.86
C ARG A 227 -7.54 -14.90 -10.55
N GLY A 228 -8.57 -15.40 -9.86
CA GLY A 228 -9.50 -16.41 -10.38
C GLY A 228 -8.90 -17.82 -10.56
N ALA A 229 -7.75 -18.11 -9.93
CA ALA A 229 -7.09 -19.42 -9.97
C ALA A 229 -6.24 -19.65 -8.70
N PRO A 230 -6.13 -20.89 -8.19
CA PRO A 230 -5.32 -21.21 -7.01
C PRO A 230 -3.89 -20.67 -7.09
N VAL A 231 -3.36 -20.15 -5.98
CA VAL A 231 -1.92 -19.86 -5.86
C VAL A 231 -1.18 -21.18 -5.69
N ASP A 232 -0.23 -21.45 -6.58
CA ASP A 232 0.63 -22.62 -6.49
C ASP A 232 1.74 -22.38 -5.45
N LEU A 233 1.82 -23.27 -4.47
CA LEU A 233 2.77 -23.19 -3.36
C LEU A 233 3.74 -24.38 -3.36
N VAL A 234 4.95 -24.12 -2.85
CA VAL A 234 5.99 -25.12 -2.61
C VAL A 234 6.51 -24.98 -1.17
N PRO A 235 6.90 -26.07 -0.49
CA PRO A 235 7.54 -25.96 0.82
C PRO A 235 8.87 -25.20 0.73
N CYS A 236 9.19 -24.42 1.75
CA CYS A 236 10.52 -23.86 1.96
C CYS A 236 11.57 -24.98 2.19
N GLU A 237 12.84 -24.66 1.97
CA GLU A 237 13.96 -25.58 2.14
C GLU A 237 14.39 -25.78 3.61
N THR A 238 14.27 -24.74 4.43
CA THR A 238 14.87 -24.67 5.77
C THR A 238 13.92 -24.30 6.90
N VAL A 239 12.67 -23.97 6.57
CA VAL A 239 11.63 -23.57 7.52
C VAL A 239 10.29 -24.26 7.21
N PRO A 240 9.41 -24.53 8.19
CA PRO A 240 8.14 -25.22 7.99
C PRO A 240 7.04 -24.29 7.41
N LEU A 241 7.36 -23.59 6.33
CA LEU A 241 6.48 -22.65 5.63
C LEU A 241 6.38 -23.03 4.15
N GLU A 242 5.39 -22.46 3.46
CA GLU A 242 5.19 -22.60 2.02
C GLU A 242 5.19 -21.22 1.36
N VAL A 243 5.76 -21.16 0.16
CA VAL A 243 5.95 -19.94 -0.63
C VAL A 243 5.39 -20.13 -2.04
N PRO A 244 5.06 -19.05 -2.77
CA PRO A 244 4.62 -19.14 -4.16
C PRO A 244 5.68 -19.80 -5.03
N ALA A 245 5.29 -20.82 -5.78
CA ALA A 245 6.20 -21.61 -6.62
C ALA A 245 6.88 -20.76 -7.72
N THR A 246 6.22 -19.68 -8.15
CA THR A 246 6.69 -18.76 -9.21
C THR A 246 7.38 -17.51 -8.69
N ALA A 247 7.63 -17.40 -7.37
CA ALA A 247 8.37 -16.29 -6.77
C ALA A 247 9.73 -16.07 -7.46
N GLU A 248 10.16 -14.82 -7.61
CA GLU A 248 11.46 -14.49 -8.20
C GLU A 248 12.62 -14.83 -7.25
N ILE A 249 12.50 -14.39 -5.99
CA ILE A 249 13.50 -14.62 -4.94
C ILE A 249 12.77 -14.94 -3.62
N VAL A 250 13.25 -15.94 -2.89
CA VAL A 250 12.77 -16.31 -1.56
C VAL A 250 13.94 -16.32 -0.57
N LEU A 251 13.76 -15.68 0.57
CA LEU A 251 14.69 -15.73 1.71
C LEU A 251 14.01 -16.49 2.84
N GLU A 252 14.71 -17.47 3.41
CA GLU A 252 14.18 -18.29 4.49
C GLU A 252 15.09 -18.23 5.71
N GLY A 253 14.51 -18.25 6.89
CA GLY A 253 15.28 -18.26 8.11
C GLY A 253 14.44 -18.00 9.34
N GLU A 254 15.00 -17.30 10.32
CA GLU A 254 14.31 -17.11 11.58
C GLU A 254 14.63 -15.77 12.26
N ILE A 255 13.67 -15.32 13.04
CA ILE A 255 13.86 -14.24 14.01
C ILE A 255 14.18 -14.89 15.36
N PRO A 256 15.36 -14.63 15.95
CA PRO A 256 15.69 -15.19 17.26
C PRO A 256 14.75 -14.67 18.36
N PRO A 257 14.43 -15.50 19.37
CA PRO A 257 13.51 -15.09 20.42
C PRO A 257 14.11 -13.95 21.25
N ASN A 258 13.30 -12.92 21.52
CA ASN A 258 13.65 -11.81 22.41
C ASN A 258 14.93 -11.02 22.04
N ALA A 259 15.45 -11.21 20.81
CA ALA A 259 16.64 -10.53 20.33
C ALA A 259 16.25 -9.30 19.51
N LEU A 260 16.85 -8.16 19.84
CA LEU A 260 16.61 -6.89 19.18
C LEU A 260 17.93 -6.27 18.74
N GLU A 261 17.87 -5.48 17.68
CA GLU A 261 18.99 -4.70 17.17
C GLU A 261 18.50 -3.39 16.56
N HIS A 262 19.35 -2.37 16.55
CA HIS A 262 19.01 -1.05 16.04
C HIS A 262 18.67 -1.07 14.54
N GLU A 263 17.50 -0.61 14.14
CA GLU A 263 17.02 -0.50 12.76
C GLU A 263 16.54 0.92 12.47
N GLY A 264 16.71 1.35 11.22
CA GLY A 264 16.27 2.66 10.75
C GLY A 264 17.26 3.78 11.08
N PRO A 265 16.90 5.05 10.80
CA PRO A 265 15.57 5.53 10.39
C PRO A 265 15.22 5.15 8.94
N PHE A 266 13.97 5.38 8.52
CA PHE A 266 13.53 5.11 7.14
C PHE A 266 12.47 6.12 6.68
N GLY A 267 12.46 6.49 5.40
CA GLY A 267 11.45 7.40 4.85
C GLY A 267 10.04 6.78 4.80
N GLU A 268 9.09 7.41 5.51
CA GLU A 268 7.75 6.88 5.72
C GLU A 268 6.70 7.48 4.77
N TYR A 269 5.51 6.85 4.77
CA TYR A 269 4.36 7.25 3.95
C TYR A 269 3.86 8.69 4.18
N THR A 270 4.20 9.28 5.33
CA THR A 270 3.85 10.67 5.66
C THR A 270 4.72 11.67 4.89
N GLY A 271 5.80 11.19 4.25
CA GLY A 271 6.82 11.99 3.58
C GLY A 271 7.94 12.47 4.47
N TYR A 272 7.98 12.01 5.72
CA TYR A 272 9.04 12.31 6.68
C TYR A 272 9.80 11.04 7.05
N MET A 273 11.01 11.20 7.59
CA MET A 273 11.74 10.08 8.19
C MET A 273 10.99 9.57 9.41
N GLY A 274 10.72 8.27 9.43
CA GLY A 274 10.34 7.54 10.62
C GLY A 274 11.56 7.36 11.53
N PRO A 275 11.36 7.34 12.84
CA PRO A 275 12.45 7.16 13.81
C PRO A 275 13.07 5.76 13.73
N ALA A 276 14.33 5.67 14.15
CA ALA A 276 15.03 4.42 14.39
C ALA A 276 14.64 3.79 15.75
N GLY A 277 14.88 2.50 15.92
CA GLY A 277 14.54 1.78 17.14
C GLY A 277 15.23 0.43 17.26
N ASN A 278 15.19 -0.17 18.45
CA ASN A 278 15.62 -1.55 18.64
C ASN A 278 14.47 -2.48 18.23
N GLU A 279 14.64 -3.16 17.10
CA GLU A 279 13.63 -3.99 16.47
C GLU A 279 14.12 -5.44 16.35
N PRO A 280 13.22 -6.42 16.15
CA PRO A 280 13.62 -7.77 15.79
C PRO A 280 14.49 -7.77 14.53
N PHE A 281 15.30 -8.81 14.37
CA PHE A 281 16.11 -9.01 13.18
C PHE A 281 15.93 -10.42 12.64
N PHE A 282 16.07 -10.55 11.32
CA PHE A 282 15.89 -11.80 10.59
C PHE A 282 17.24 -12.33 10.15
N ASN A 283 17.57 -13.54 10.58
CA ASN A 283 18.75 -14.28 10.14
C ASN A 283 18.36 -15.21 8.99
N ILE A 284 19.01 -15.04 7.85
CA ILE A 284 18.73 -15.78 6.63
C ILE A 284 19.59 -17.05 6.62
N LYS A 285 18.94 -18.20 6.43
CA LYS A 285 19.55 -19.53 6.34
C LYS A 285 19.61 -20.06 4.92
N CYS A 286 18.64 -19.67 4.09
CA CYS A 286 18.53 -20.10 2.70
C CYS A 286 18.06 -18.94 1.81
N MET A 287 18.58 -18.88 0.60
CA MET A 287 18.05 -18.04 -0.47
C MET A 287 17.82 -18.91 -1.71
N THR A 288 16.58 -18.92 -2.21
CA THR A 288 16.23 -19.54 -3.48
C THR A 288 15.81 -18.48 -4.49
N PHE A 289 16.11 -18.69 -5.77
CA PHE A 289 15.74 -17.73 -6.81
C PHE A 289 15.68 -18.35 -8.21
N ARG A 290 14.86 -17.73 -9.05
CA ARG A 290 14.76 -18.06 -10.48
C ARG A 290 16.02 -17.66 -11.23
N ASN A 291 16.28 -18.32 -12.34
CA ASN A 291 17.23 -17.86 -13.34
C ASN A 291 16.80 -16.48 -13.86
N LYS A 292 17.77 -15.56 -13.91
CA LYS A 292 17.56 -14.15 -14.30
C LYS A 292 16.39 -13.52 -13.53
N PRO A 293 16.50 -13.42 -12.19
CA PRO A 293 15.38 -12.98 -11.38
C PRO A 293 15.05 -11.51 -11.65
N LEU A 294 13.81 -11.10 -11.37
CA LEU A 294 13.43 -9.70 -11.24
C LEU A 294 13.41 -9.31 -9.76
N TYR A 295 14.02 -8.18 -9.40
CA TYR A 295 13.88 -7.60 -8.08
C TYR A 295 12.71 -6.64 -8.04
N GLN A 296 11.67 -6.94 -7.25
CA GLN A 296 10.53 -6.04 -7.06
C GLN A 296 10.75 -5.12 -5.86
N ALA A 297 10.49 -3.83 -6.06
CA ALA A 297 10.60 -2.80 -5.03
C ALA A 297 9.32 -1.95 -4.95
N PHE A 298 9.04 -1.39 -3.77
CA PHE A 298 7.94 -0.45 -3.56
C PHE A 298 8.42 0.98 -3.40
N ILE A 299 7.70 1.92 -4.03
CA ILE A 299 7.91 3.35 -3.86
C ILE A 299 6.99 3.82 -2.72
N SER A 300 7.53 4.08 -1.53
CA SER A 300 6.70 4.32 -0.33
C SER A 300 6.93 5.63 0.44
N GLN A 301 7.99 6.38 0.14
CA GLN A 301 8.40 7.58 0.90
C GLN A 301 7.41 8.75 0.69
N MET A 302 7.90 9.94 0.33
CA MET A 302 7.09 11.14 0.08
C MET A 302 5.88 10.86 -0.84
N PRO A 303 4.63 11.12 -0.40
CA PRO A 303 3.47 11.03 -1.27
C PRO A 303 3.46 12.16 -2.35
N PRO A 304 2.75 11.98 -3.47
CA PRO A 304 2.15 10.72 -3.92
C PRO A 304 3.24 9.67 -4.19
N SER A 305 2.93 8.42 -3.90
CA SER A 305 3.79 7.25 -3.99
C SER A 305 2.97 6.03 -4.38
N GLU A 306 3.63 4.92 -4.72
CA GLU A 306 2.93 3.67 -5.01
C GLU A 306 2.13 3.20 -3.77
N SER A 307 2.71 3.36 -2.57
CA SER A 307 2.05 2.97 -1.33
C SER A 307 0.82 3.82 -0.99
N SER A 308 0.81 5.14 -1.30
CA SER A 308 -0.39 5.96 -1.09
C SER A 308 -1.54 5.56 -2.02
N CYS A 309 -1.27 5.22 -3.29
CA CYS A 309 -2.29 4.72 -4.19
C CYS A 309 -2.90 3.40 -3.70
N ILE A 310 -2.07 2.40 -3.38
CA ILE A 310 -2.52 1.09 -2.90
C ILE A 310 -3.34 1.22 -1.62
N ARG A 311 -2.87 2.06 -0.68
CA ARG A 311 -3.59 2.31 0.56
C ARG A 311 -4.92 3.02 0.37
N GLY A 312 -5.02 3.95 -0.58
CA GLY A 312 -6.27 4.62 -0.92
C GLY A 312 -7.30 3.59 -1.36
N VAL A 313 -6.98 2.83 -2.41
CA VAL A 313 -7.84 1.77 -2.96
C VAL A 313 -8.30 0.78 -1.87
N GLY A 314 -7.36 0.27 -1.07
CA GLY A 314 -7.67 -0.72 -0.04
C GLY A 314 -8.46 -0.21 1.17
N ARG A 315 -8.63 1.12 1.34
CA ARG A 315 -9.30 1.71 2.52
C ARG A 315 -10.58 2.46 2.19
N GLU A 316 -10.66 3.05 1.00
CA GLU A 316 -11.84 3.78 0.54
C GLU A 316 -13.07 2.87 0.47
N TRP A 317 -12.93 1.67 -0.08
CA TRP A 317 -14.07 0.78 -0.27
C TRP A 317 -14.67 0.23 1.03
N PRO A 318 -13.88 -0.30 1.99
CA PRO A 318 -14.41 -0.66 3.31
C PRO A 318 -15.10 0.51 4.03
N LEU A 319 -14.56 1.73 3.89
CA LEU A 319 -15.17 2.93 4.46
C LEU A 319 -16.51 3.26 3.81
N PHE A 320 -16.57 3.21 2.48
CA PHE A 320 -17.80 3.43 1.72
C PHE A 320 -18.89 2.46 2.17
N LYS A 321 -18.60 1.15 2.21
CA LYS A 321 -19.57 0.13 2.65
C LYS A 321 -20.00 0.32 4.10
N HIS A 322 -19.07 0.66 4.99
CA HIS A 322 -19.43 0.94 6.39
C HIS A 322 -20.42 2.10 6.51
N LEU A 323 -20.14 3.23 5.84
CA LEU A 323 -21.03 4.39 5.90
C LEU A 323 -22.38 4.12 5.20
N LYS A 324 -22.34 3.48 4.02
CA LYS A 324 -23.53 3.28 3.18
C LYS A 324 -24.37 2.08 3.58
N ASP A 325 -23.75 0.91 3.71
CA ASP A 325 -24.47 -0.36 3.86
C ASP A 325 -24.69 -0.70 5.34
N THR A 326 -23.72 -0.39 6.22
CA THR A 326 -23.86 -0.63 7.66
C THR A 326 -24.64 0.49 8.35
N LEU A 327 -24.21 1.74 8.15
CA LEU A 327 -24.80 2.90 8.83
C LEU A 327 -25.97 3.54 8.08
N HIS A 328 -26.27 3.09 6.85
CA HIS A 328 -27.38 3.59 6.04
C HIS A 328 -27.33 5.11 5.78
N ILE A 329 -26.11 5.68 5.73
CA ILE A 329 -25.90 7.10 5.44
C ILE A 329 -25.86 7.27 3.92
N PRO A 330 -26.60 8.24 3.34
CA PRO A 330 -26.71 8.42 1.89
C PRO A 330 -25.47 9.10 1.31
N ILE A 331 -24.31 8.47 1.45
CA ILE A 331 -23.08 8.91 0.80
C ILE A 331 -23.07 8.53 -0.68
N ARG A 332 -22.49 9.42 -1.50
CA ARG A 332 -22.28 9.17 -2.93
C ARG A 332 -20.91 8.57 -3.20
N ASP A 333 -19.87 9.09 -2.55
CA ASP A 333 -18.49 8.63 -2.75
C ASP A 333 -17.58 9.03 -1.58
N VAL A 334 -16.40 8.40 -1.48
CA VAL A 334 -15.34 8.72 -0.52
C VAL A 334 -13.97 8.70 -1.19
N ARG A 335 -13.08 9.60 -0.76
CA ARG A 335 -11.69 9.64 -1.23
C ARG A 335 -10.73 9.87 -0.09
N LEU A 336 -9.66 9.09 -0.05
CA LEU A 336 -8.50 9.36 0.80
C LEU A 336 -7.45 10.06 -0.05
N LYS A 337 -7.22 11.36 0.18
CA LYS A 337 -6.27 12.13 -0.62
C LYS A 337 -4.85 11.62 -0.39
N GLU A 338 -4.12 11.36 -1.48
CA GLU A 338 -2.74 10.88 -1.41
C GLU A 338 -1.81 11.87 -0.69
N ALA A 339 -2.11 13.17 -0.71
CA ALA A 339 -1.38 14.18 0.06
C ALA A 339 -1.35 13.89 1.57
N GLY A 340 -2.37 13.22 2.11
CA GLY A 340 -2.40 12.73 3.50
C GLY A 340 -1.84 11.30 3.65
N GLY A 341 -1.02 10.83 2.70
CA GLY A 341 -0.54 9.46 2.59
C GLY A 341 -1.68 8.43 2.50
N SER A 342 -2.84 8.84 2.01
CA SER A 342 -4.08 8.03 2.00
C SER A 342 -4.46 7.48 3.39
N GLY A 343 -4.32 8.33 4.39
CA GLY A 343 -4.73 8.04 5.77
C GLY A 343 -5.18 9.26 6.55
N ALA A 344 -4.52 10.41 6.37
CA ALA A 344 -4.80 11.60 7.18
C ALA A 344 -5.96 12.46 6.63
N PHE A 345 -6.13 12.56 5.31
CA PHE A 345 -7.09 13.45 4.68
C PHE A 345 -8.18 12.63 3.97
N LEU A 346 -9.41 12.76 4.46
CA LEU A 346 -10.61 12.11 3.96
C LEU A 346 -11.58 13.16 3.40
N VAL A 347 -12.15 12.88 2.22
CA VAL A 347 -13.25 13.64 1.64
C VAL A 347 -14.43 12.70 1.42
N ILE A 348 -15.64 13.11 1.82
CA ILE A 348 -16.86 12.32 1.69
C ILE A 348 -17.93 13.17 0.99
N SER A 349 -18.53 12.64 -0.06
CA SER A 349 -19.68 13.25 -0.73
C SER A 349 -20.98 12.69 -0.13
N LEU A 350 -21.83 13.58 0.37
CA LEU A 350 -23.04 13.27 1.13
C LEU A 350 -24.26 13.92 0.50
N LYS A 351 -25.31 13.13 0.27
CA LYS A 351 -26.65 13.67 0.00
C LYS A 351 -27.31 14.07 1.32
N LYS A 352 -27.11 15.32 1.75
CA LYS A 352 -27.57 15.80 3.06
C LYS A 352 -29.10 15.83 3.12
N GLN A 353 -29.65 15.31 4.22
CA GLN A 353 -31.10 15.18 4.45
C GLN A 353 -31.59 16.06 5.60
N PHE A 354 -30.73 16.36 6.59
CA PHE A 354 -31.09 17.18 7.76
C PHE A 354 -29.85 17.82 8.40
N GLU A 355 -30.06 18.85 9.23
CA GLU A 355 -28.99 19.50 10.00
C GLU A 355 -28.37 18.57 11.05
N GLY A 356 -27.05 18.64 11.24
CA GLY A 356 -26.34 17.77 12.18
C GLY A 356 -25.97 16.39 11.62
N GLN A 357 -26.48 16.00 10.44
CA GLN A 357 -26.13 14.73 9.79
C GLN A 357 -24.63 14.59 9.53
N VAL A 358 -23.93 15.68 9.23
CA VAL A 358 -22.47 15.67 9.03
C VAL A 358 -21.75 15.19 10.29
N LYS A 359 -22.19 15.61 11.48
CA LYS A 359 -21.61 15.16 12.75
C LYS A 359 -21.83 13.66 13.00
N GLN A 360 -23.00 13.14 12.63
CA GLN A 360 -23.26 11.70 12.67
C GLN A 360 -22.33 10.93 11.72
N LEU A 361 -22.17 11.42 10.49
CA LEU A 361 -21.28 10.84 9.48
C LEU A 361 -19.83 10.85 9.95
N MET A 362 -19.36 11.93 10.58
CA MET A 362 -18.01 12.02 11.13
C MET A 362 -17.71 10.88 12.11
N TYR A 363 -18.56 10.69 13.13
CA TYR A 363 -18.37 9.61 14.11
C TYR A 363 -18.50 8.23 13.45
N GLY A 364 -19.39 8.09 12.46
CA GLY A 364 -19.50 6.88 11.65
C GLY A 364 -18.21 6.55 10.91
N ALA A 365 -17.57 7.54 10.26
CA ALA A 365 -16.31 7.35 9.56
C ALA A 365 -15.17 7.03 10.54
N TRP A 366 -15.09 7.76 11.65
CA TRP A 366 -14.02 7.62 12.64
C TRP A 366 -14.12 6.37 13.51
N SER A 367 -15.28 5.71 13.56
CA SER A 367 -15.47 4.46 14.31
C SER A 367 -14.97 3.22 13.57
N LEU A 368 -14.88 3.26 12.23
CA LEU A 368 -14.46 2.10 11.44
C LEU A 368 -13.05 1.63 11.78
N ARG A 369 -12.13 2.57 11.97
CA ARG A 369 -10.72 2.26 12.23
C ARG A 369 -10.05 3.37 13.04
N THR A 370 -9.12 2.97 13.90
CA THR A 370 -8.28 3.91 14.63
C THR A 370 -7.19 4.51 13.73
N GLY A 371 -6.76 5.75 14.03
CA GLY A 371 -5.59 6.37 13.41
C GLY A 371 -5.72 6.75 11.93
N PHE A 372 -6.90 7.13 11.44
CA PHE A 372 -7.10 7.73 10.11
C PHE A 372 -8.15 8.86 10.16
N GLY A 373 -8.23 9.67 9.10
CA GLY A 373 -9.21 10.76 8.99
C GLY A 373 -8.92 11.97 9.88
N LYS A 374 -7.63 12.32 10.09
CA LYS A 374 -7.20 13.53 10.82
C LYS A 374 -7.93 14.78 10.35
N ILE A 375 -8.08 14.93 9.03
CA ILE A 375 -8.88 15.96 8.38
C ILE A 375 -9.96 15.25 7.60
N THR A 376 -11.22 15.54 7.91
CA THR A 376 -12.39 14.96 7.21
C THR A 376 -13.23 16.09 6.62
N VAL A 377 -13.35 16.16 5.31
CA VAL A 377 -14.19 17.16 4.62
C VAL A 377 -15.44 16.47 4.12
N VAL A 378 -16.61 17.02 4.40
CA VAL A 378 -17.89 16.52 3.89
C VAL A 378 -18.48 17.53 2.93
N VAL A 379 -18.68 17.13 1.68
CA VAL A 379 -19.21 17.96 0.59
C VAL A 379 -20.57 17.45 0.12
N ASP A 380 -21.31 18.27 -0.63
CA ASP A 380 -22.60 17.89 -1.23
C ASP A 380 -22.45 16.74 -2.27
N ASP A 381 -23.56 16.10 -2.64
CA ASP A 381 -23.61 14.94 -3.55
C ASP A 381 -23.40 15.25 -5.04
N ASP A 382 -23.24 16.54 -5.37
CA ASP A 382 -22.88 17.03 -6.70
C ASP A 382 -21.42 17.54 -6.77
N VAL A 383 -20.68 17.52 -5.66
CA VAL A 383 -19.24 17.84 -5.64
C VAL A 383 -18.44 16.55 -5.83
N ASP A 384 -17.65 16.50 -6.90
CA ASP A 384 -16.75 15.38 -7.17
C ASP A 384 -15.58 15.39 -6.17
N VAL A 385 -15.47 14.36 -5.35
CA VAL A 385 -14.38 14.21 -4.37
C VAL A 385 -13.02 13.98 -5.04
N TRP A 386 -12.99 13.56 -6.31
CA TRP A 386 -11.77 13.33 -7.09
C TRP A 386 -11.22 14.59 -7.75
N ASP A 387 -12.01 15.66 -7.82
CA ASP A 387 -11.57 16.99 -8.27
C ASP A 387 -11.18 17.85 -7.07
N ASP A 388 -9.86 18.08 -6.93
CA ASP A 388 -9.34 18.92 -5.85
C ASP A 388 -9.84 20.38 -5.95
N PHE A 389 -10.07 20.89 -7.16
CA PHE A 389 -10.61 22.24 -7.34
C PHE A 389 -12.05 22.34 -6.85
N ALA A 390 -12.89 21.35 -7.16
CA ALA A 390 -14.28 21.31 -6.71
C ALA A 390 -14.39 21.23 -5.17
N VAL A 391 -13.52 20.42 -4.53
CA VAL A 391 -13.46 20.33 -3.07
C VAL A 391 -12.98 21.66 -2.46
N ASP A 392 -11.95 22.28 -3.00
CA ASP A 392 -11.44 23.57 -2.53
C ASP A 392 -12.46 24.71 -2.73
N TRP A 393 -13.22 24.67 -3.83
CA TRP A 393 -14.34 25.58 -4.09
C TRP A 393 -15.45 25.41 -3.05
N ALA A 394 -15.87 24.17 -2.75
CA ALA A 394 -16.86 23.90 -1.71
C ALA A 394 -16.37 24.38 -0.33
N LEU A 395 -15.10 24.12 0.02
CA LEU A 395 -14.48 24.62 1.25
C LEU A 395 -14.51 26.15 1.35
N SER A 396 -14.35 26.85 0.22
CA SER A 396 -14.27 28.32 0.18
C SER A 396 -15.63 28.98 0.43
N TRP A 397 -16.72 28.36 -0.03
CA TRP A 397 -18.03 29.02 -0.09
C TRP A 397 -19.13 28.35 0.74
N HIS A 398 -18.97 27.08 1.12
CA HIS A 398 -19.96 26.33 1.90
C HIS A 398 -19.64 26.26 3.41
N VAL A 399 -18.47 26.77 3.81
CA VAL A 399 -17.96 26.68 5.17
C VAL A 399 -18.01 28.03 5.87
N ARG A 400 -18.66 28.06 7.03
CA ARG A 400 -18.49 29.08 8.04
C ARG A 400 -17.58 28.57 9.16
N PRO A 401 -16.32 29.03 9.27
CA PRO A 401 -15.36 28.46 10.21
C PRO A 401 -15.81 28.42 11.68
N ASP A 402 -16.63 29.38 12.12
CA ASP A 402 -17.15 29.45 13.49
C ASP A 402 -18.17 28.35 13.83
N ARG A 403 -18.78 27.72 12.82
CA ARG A 403 -19.90 26.77 13.00
C ARG A 403 -19.63 25.40 12.41
N ASP A 404 -18.94 25.37 11.28
CA ASP A 404 -18.85 24.20 10.42
C ASP A 404 -17.55 23.40 10.60
N ILE A 405 -16.70 23.84 11.53
CA ILE A 405 -15.47 23.15 11.90
C ILE A 405 -15.67 22.49 13.26
N HIS A 406 -15.58 21.16 13.28
CA HIS A 406 -15.71 20.35 14.49
C HIS A 406 -14.37 19.71 14.82
N ILE A 407 -13.78 20.11 15.94
CA ILE A 407 -12.49 19.57 16.41
C ILE A 407 -12.75 18.62 17.56
N GLU A 408 -12.28 17.37 17.42
CA GLU A 408 -12.22 16.43 18.53
C GLU A 408 -10.80 16.21 18.99
N THR A 409 -10.59 16.41 20.29
CA THR A 409 -9.29 16.30 20.95
C THR A 409 -9.21 15.00 21.75
N ASN A 410 -8.00 14.62 22.15
CA ASN A 410 -7.75 13.43 22.95
C ASN A 410 -8.17 12.11 22.27
N VAL A 411 -7.98 12.03 20.96
CA VAL A 411 -8.28 10.85 20.15
C VAL A 411 -7.01 10.21 19.63
N GLN A 412 -7.08 8.93 19.21
CA GLN A 412 -5.94 8.24 18.61
C GLN A 412 -5.46 8.99 17.36
N ALA A 413 -4.21 9.45 17.41
CA ALA A 413 -3.52 10.12 16.33
C ALA A 413 -3.30 9.20 15.13
N VAL A 414 -3.16 9.81 13.94
CA VAL A 414 -2.68 9.10 12.76
C VAL A 414 -1.23 8.67 13.00
N GLY A 415 -0.93 7.40 12.77
CA GLY A 415 0.41 6.87 13.04
C GLY A 415 1.49 7.60 12.24
N LEU A 416 2.67 7.82 12.83
CA LEU A 416 3.81 8.52 12.20
C LEU A 416 3.55 10.00 11.87
N ASP A 417 2.46 10.60 12.38
CA ASP A 417 2.17 12.02 12.20
C ASP A 417 3.23 12.90 12.92
N PRO A 418 4.06 13.66 12.18
CA PRO A 418 5.13 14.45 12.77
C PRO A 418 4.61 15.62 13.61
N SER A 419 3.33 16.02 13.47
CA SER A 419 2.77 17.10 14.29
C SER A 419 2.52 16.69 15.74
N GLN A 420 2.59 15.40 16.06
CA GLN A 420 2.30 14.91 17.43
C GLN A 420 3.47 15.15 18.40
N ALA A 421 4.71 15.05 17.91
CA ALA A 421 5.89 15.32 18.73
C ALA A 421 7.13 15.62 17.87
N PRO A 422 8.07 16.45 18.36
CA PRO A 422 9.35 16.71 17.69
C PRO A 422 10.10 15.43 17.34
N ALA A 423 10.99 15.49 16.33
CA ALA A 423 11.76 14.33 15.87
C ALA A 423 12.59 13.64 16.97
N SER A 424 13.00 14.38 18.00
CA SER A 424 13.76 13.86 19.15
C SER A 424 12.97 12.89 20.04
N VAL A 425 11.63 12.87 19.95
CA VAL A 425 10.79 11.97 20.75
C VAL A 425 10.72 10.59 20.09
N PRO A 426 11.00 9.48 20.79
CA PRO A 426 10.94 8.13 20.20
C PRO A 426 9.57 7.77 19.61
N GLN A 427 9.52 6.91 18.59
CA GLN A 427 8.29 6.53 17.87
C GLN A 427 7.17 6.04 18.78
N HIS A 428 7.57 5.25 19.78
CA HIS A 428 6.65 4.53 20.63
C HIS A 428 6.32 5.28 21.92
N HIS A 429 6.78 6.53 22.03
CA HIS A 429 6.49 7.38 23.17
C HIS A 429 4.98 7.71 23.23
N PRO A 430 4.33 7.65 24.41
CA PRO A 430 2.88 7.87 24.55
C PRO A 430 2.38 9.20 23.98
N SER A 431 3.20 10.25 24.01
CA SER A 431 2.83 11.56 23.45
C SER A 431 2.59 11.55 21.95
N ARG A 432 3.02 10.52 21.21
CA ARG A 432 2.75 10.37 19.78
C ARG A 432 1.40 9.72 19.48
N TYR A 433 0.71 9.17 20.48
CA TYR A 433 -0.53 8.40 20.28
C TYR A 433 -1.79 9.23 20.44
N ILE A 434 -1.75 10.31 21.23
CA ILE A 434 -2.89 11.17 21.48
C ILE A 434 -2.76 12.41 20.59
N GLY A 435 -3.78 12.65 19.78
CA GLY A 435 -3.87 13.81 18.90
C GLY A 435 -5.29 14.36 18.82
N SER A 436 -5.57 15.06 17.72
CA SER A 436 -6.88 15.60 17.40
C SER A 436 -7.29 15.25 15.98
N ARG A 437 -8.59 15.35 15.72
CA ARG A 437 -9.18 15.28 14.38
C ARG A 437 -10.07 16.49 14.17
N VAL A 438 -10.19 16.89 12.92
CA VAL A 438 -11.14 17.91 12.50
C VAL A 438 -12.05 17.31 11.44
N ALA A 439 -13.34 17.64 11.52
CA ALA A 439 -14.15 17.60 10.33
C ALA A 439 -14.76 18.94 9.98
N ILE A 440 -14.97 19.11 8.69
CA ILE A 440 -15.40 20.34 8.07
C ILE A 440 -16.68 20.04 7.30
N ASP A 441 -17.80 20.60 7.74
CA ASP A 441 -19.07 20.58 7.01
C ASP A 441 -18.98 21.61 5.86
N ALA A 442 -18.59 21.14 4.67
CA ALA A 442 -18.59 21.89 3.42
C ALA A 442 -19.82 21.58 2.55
N THR A 443 -20.93 21.16 3.19
CA THR A 443 -22.23 21.03 2.52
C THR A 443 -22.97 22.37 2.54
N ARG A 444 -23.88 22.59 1.58
CA ARG A 444 -24.78 23.74 1.63
C ARG A 444 -25.69 23.67 2.85
N LYS A 445 -25.90 24.82 3.48
CA LYS A 445 -26.70 24.96 4.72
C LYS A 445 -28.16 25.33 4.44
N HIS A 446 -28.45 25.78 3.23
CA HIS A 446 -29.74 26.20 2.71
C HIS A 446 -29.63 26.28 1.18
N GLU A 447 -30.70 26.69 0.51
CA GLU A 447 -30.65 26.98 -0.94
C GLU A 447 -29.68 28.14 -1.21
N TYR A 448 -28.62 27.87 -1.96
CA TYR A 448 -27.65 28.87 -2.39
C TYR A 448 -28.12 29.53 -3.69
N PRO A 449 -27.61 30.73 -4.04
CA PRO A 449 -27.79 31.28 -5.37
C PRO A 449 -27.38 30.28 -6.45
N ALA A 450 -28.00 30.40 -7.63
CA ALA A 450 -27.67 29.54 -8.77
C ALA A 450 -26.17 29.59 -9.10
N LEU A 451 -25.60 28.44 -9.48
CA LEU A 451 -24.23 28.38 -9.95
C LEU A 451 -24.08 29.26 -11.20
N SER A 452 -23.00 30.03 -11.24
CA SER A 452 -22.65 30.88 -12.38
C SER A 452 -22.03 30.05 -13.51
N LEU A 453 -22.78 29.04 -14.00
CA LEU A 453 -22.39 28.13 -15.05
C LEU A 453 -23.47 28.09 -16.16
N PRO A 454 -23.09 27.84 -17.41
CA PRO A 454 -24.05 27.46 -18.43
C PRO A 454 -24.85 26.21 -18.00
N PRO A 455 -26.10 26.04 -18.48
CA PRO A 455 -26.87 24.82 -18.23
C PRO A 455 -26.08 23.56 -18.61
N LYS A 456 -26.21 22.50 -17.80
CA LYS A 456 -25.49 21.24 -17.99
C LYS A 456 -25.70 20.67 -19.40
N GLU A 457 -26.93 20.71 -19.91
CA GLU A 457 -27.27 20.24 -21.26
C GLU A 457 -26.44 20.93 -22.37
N HIS A 458 -26.15 22.23 -22.22
CA HIS A 458 -25.30 22.95 -23.17
C HIS A 458 -23.83 22.52 -23.03
N LEU A 459 -23.35 22.36 -21.80
CA LEU A 459 -21.99 21.87 -21.54
C LEU A 459 -21.78 20.46 -22.10
N ASP A 460 -22.76 19.57 -21.92
CA ASP A 460 -22.72 18.19 -22.42
C ASP A 460 -22.72 18.16 -23.96
N ILE A 461 -23.51 19.02 -24.63
CA ILE A 461 -23.48 19.15 -26.10
C ILE A 461 -22.10 19.61 -26.56
N VAL A 462 -21.53 20.65 -25.95
CA VAL A 462 -20.19 21.15 -26.29
C VAL A 462 -19.13 20.07 -26.06
N ALA A 463 -19.19 19.35 -24.94
CA ALA A 463 -18.27 18.24 -24.64
C ALA A 463 -18.38 17.11 -25.67
N SER A 464 -19.58 16.75 -26.12
CA SER A 464 -19.77 15.72 -27.17
C SER A 464 -19.18 16.12 -28.52
N ARG A 465 -19.05 17.42 -28.78
CA ARG A 465 -18.50 18.01 -30.00
C ARG A 465 -17.11 18.60 -29.79
N TRP A 466 -16.42 18.26 -28.70
CA TRP A 466 -15.18 18.93 -28.30
C TRP A 466 -14.15 19.02 -29.44
N LYS A 467 -14.00 17.93 -30.21
CA LYS A 467 -13.10 17.85 -31.37
C LYS A 467 -13.46 18.80 -32.51
N GLU A 468 -14.74 19.14 -32.70
CA GLU A 468 -15.18 20.06 -33.75
C GLU A 468 -14.66 21.48 -33.51
N TYR A 469 -14.38 21.85 -32.25
CA TYR A 469 -13.82 23.14 -31.89
C TYR A 469 -12.29 23.23 -32.07
N GLY A 470 -11.61 22.14 -32.45
CA GLY A 470 -10.17 22.13 -32.72
C GLY A 470 -9.28 22.32 -31.50
N ILE A 471 -9.77 21.99 -30.30
CA ILE A 471 -9.01 22.03 -29.04
C ILE A 471 -8.47 20.63 -28.74
N GLU A 472 -7.17 20.51 -28.44
CA GLU A 472 -6.51 19.24 -28.11
C GLU A 472 -6.65 18.85 -26.62
N ASP A 473 -6.60 17.54 -26.33
CA ASP A 473 -6.80 16.92 -25.00
C ASP A 473 -5.50 16.71 -24.19
#